data_AF-A0A4V3E146-F1
#
_entry.id   AF-A0A4V3E146-F1
#
_cell.length_a   1.000
_cell.length_b   1.000
_cell.length_c   1.000
_cell.angle_alpha   90.00
_cell.angle_beta   90.00
_cell.angle_gamma   90.00
#
_symmetry.space_group_name_H-M   'P 1'
#
loop_
_entity.id
_entity.type
_entity.pdbx_description
1 polymer ?
#
loop_
_entity_poly.entity_id
_entity_poly.type
_entity_poly.pdbx_seq_one_letter_code
_entity_poly.pdbx_strand_id
1 'polypeptide(L)'
;MEEMPELNKEAIENAIRAIEQADLGTITINELSKILEPLFIGYQTTVPIFHPPIHIFRGRACGKPTNLKDLVYPPLDVITTMGRANDIGEQVFYGSVGRGVPIAELNLKVGDTFMLSFWRTTDQILLNHIGFTMQAFAELDSSRSIDDLHQVYTFVEQTGSANELNQVVYNYLASVFTKSVEKLGLNYYKLSIAIAKHLMDAEIFDGIMFPTVARSAKAENVVLKRTTTDNKLKLVYVQFCEMTSISQNGDYNFDLLDTATEYDREGSLLWTGRSLSFSSSGNASFKYDNDDWFATDSQGNPLYPTADGELLVPLSPFERLHSGHMSKWIALSINHKYSSQTEVNIPVRIIIGFDLEAGERYFSCYVSENQNPMGLVHCIIQNHEKYTTLNPENAELFLNDNPKGTNQLPFKNKFIIFSCSNFDADELRNNFPNDYQIDVYFDNSQV
;
A
#
# COMPACT_ATOMS: atom_id res chain seq x y z
N MET A 1 40.39 18.46 19.26
CA MET A 1 39.11 17.75 19.41
C MET A 1 38.58 18.16 20.75
N GLU A 2 37.43 18.82 20.81
CA GLU A 2 36.71 18.94 22.08
C GLU A 2 36.41 17.53 22.59
N GLU A 3 36.60 17.33 23.88
CA GLU A 3 36.29 16.06 24.53
C GLU A 3 34.77 15.84 24.44
N MET A 4 34.36 14.71 23.87
CA MET A 4 32.94 14.40 23.79
C MET A 4 32.38 14.22 25.21
N PRO A 5 31.21 14.80 25.53
CA PRO A 5 30.61 14.60 26.84
C PRO A 5 30.33 13.11 27.07
N GLU A 6 30.57 12.64 28.28
CA GLU A 6 30.27 11.25 28.67
C GLU A 6 28.85 11.10 29.20
N LEU A 7 28.25 9.93 28.96
CA LEU A 7 26.95 9.58 29.53
C LEU A 7 27.03 9.55 31.07
N ASN A 8 26.06 10.20 31.73
CA ASN A 8 25.97 10.21 33.19
C ASN A 8 24.81 9.33 33.67
N LYS A 9 25.15 8.19 34.31
CA LYS A 9 24.16 7.20 34.77
C LYS A 9 23.10 7.80 35.69
N GLU A 10 23.50 8.59 36.68
CA GLU A 10 22.57 9.19 37.64
C GLU A 10 21.61 10.17 36.94
N ALA A 11 22.14 10.99 36.03
CA ALA A 11 21.34 11.94 35.26
C ALA A 11 20.32 11.23 34.35
N ILE A 12 20.75 10.15 33.69
CA ILE A 12 19.89 9.32 32.82
C ILE A 12 18.78 8.65 33.63
N GLU A 13 19.11 8.03 34.77
CA GLU A 13 18.10 7.39 35.62
C GLU A 13 17.10 8.40 36.21
N ASN A 14 17.58 9.60 36.59
CA ASN A 14 16.71 10.68 37.06
C ASN A 14 15.78 11.17 35.95
N ALA A 15 16.28 11.33 34.72
CA ALA A 15 15.49 11.72 33.56
C ALA A 15 14.42 10.67 33.22
N ILE A 16 14.78 9.38 33.18
CA ILE A 16 13.83 8.27 32.96
C ILE A 16 12.72 8.30 34.01
N ARG A 17 13.06 8.39 35.31
CA ARG A 17 12.06 8.49 36.39
C ARG A 17 11.15 9.70 36.23
N ALA A 18 11.70 10.85 35.85
CA ALA A 18 10.92 12.07 35.64
C ALA A 18 9.94 11.93 34.46
N ILE A 19 10.36 11.27 33.37
CA ILE A 19 9.48 10.97 32.21
C ILE A 19 8.37 10.01 32.62
N GLU A 20 8.69 8.93 33.34
CA GLU A 20 7.72 7.92 33.76
C GLU A 20 6.68 8.46 34.77
N GLN A 21 7.04 9.49 35.53
CA GLN A 21 6.14 10.17 36.47
C GLN A 21 5.41 11.38 35.86
N ALA A 22 5.75 11.77 34.62
CA ALA A 22 5.16 12.93 33.98
C ALA A 22 3.69 12.68 33.61
N ASP A 23 2.83 13.64 33.91
CA ASP A 23 1.46 13.65 33.40
C ASP A 23 1.46 14.16 31.96
N LEU A 24 1.37 13.22 31.01
CA LEU A 24 1.34 13.51 29.56
C LEU A 24 0.13 14.37 29.15
N GLY A 25 -0.93 14.44 29.97
CA GLY A 25 -2.07 15.32 29.75
C GLY A 25 -1.71 16.81 29.88
N THR A 26 -0.84 17.15 30.82
CA THR A 26 -0.54 18.53 31.20
C THR A 26 0.85 19.01 30.77
N ILE A 27 1.84 18.12 30.71
CA ILE A 27 3.20 18.48 30.29
C ILE A 27 3.26 18.86 28.80
N THR A 28 4.10 19.82 28.46
CA THR A 28 4.35 20.25 27.09
C THR A 28 5.49 19.45 26.44
N ILE A 29 5.54 19.44 25.10
CA ILE A 29 6.63 18.81 24.34
C ILE A 29 7.99 19.44 24.67
N ASN A 30 8.03 20.76 24.86
CA ASN A 30 9.26 21.48 25.22
C ASN A 30 9.76 21.12 26.63
N GLU A 31 8.85 20.93 27.59
CA GLU A 31 9.23 20.45 28.92
C GLU A 31 9.74 19.01 28.88
N LEU A 32 9.08 18.11 28.15
CA LEU A 32 9.57 16.75 27.93
C LEU A 32 10.93 16.72 27.24
N SER A 33 11.15 17.59 26.25
CA SER A 33 12.43 17.70 25.54
C SER A 33 13.58 18.08 26.49
N LYS A 34 13.34 18.97 27.45
CA LYS A 34 14.34 19.29 28.50
C LYS A 34 14.60 18.13 29.45
N ILE A 35 13.56 17.39 29.84
CA ILE A 35 13.73 16.21 30.72
C ILE A 35 14.51 15.11 29.99
N LEU A 36 14.35 14.99 28.67
CA LEU A 36 15.06 14.01 27.83
C LEU A 36 16.53 14.37 27.59
N GLU A 37 16.94 15.62 27.75
CA GLU A 37 18.30 16.11 27.41
C GLU A 37 19.44 15.24 27.98
N PRO A 38 19.41 14.77 29.25
CA PRO A 38 20.45 13.91 29.79
C PRO A 38 20.61 12.56 29.08
N LEU A 39 19.58 12.08 28.36
CA LEU A 39 19.67 10.86 27.57
C LEU A 39 20.44 11.08 26.27
N PHE A 40 20.51 12.31 25.75
CA PHE A 40 21.16 12.63 24.49
C PHE A 40 22.59 13.18 24.67
N ILE A 41 22.94 13.70 25.85
CA ILE A 41 24.31 14.15 26.16
C ILE A 41 25.25 12.93 26.24
N GLY A 42 26.18 12.83 25.29
CA GLY A 42 27.14 11.73 25.20
C GLY A 42 26.58 10.45 24.58
N TYR A 43 25.32 10.47 24.14
CA TYR A 43 24.72 9.34 23.42
C TYR A 43 25.40 9.14 22.07
N GLN A 44 25.71 7.88 21.76
CA GLN A 44 26.40 7.47 20.54
C GLN A 44 25.46 6.62 19.69
N THR A 45 25.40 6.93 18.39
CA THR A 45 24.62 6.18 17.42
C THR A 45 25.36 6.13 16.09
N THR A 46 25.19 5.04 15.36
CA THR A 46 25.65 4.93 13.97
C THR A 46 24.52 5.30 13.05
N VAL A 47 24.71 6.33 12.24
CA VAL A 47 23.69 6.76 11.29
C VAL A 47 23.98 6.20 9.90
N PRO A 48 23.05 5.45 9.28
CA PRO A 48 23.20 4.99 7.91
C PRO A 48 23.23 6.15 6.91
N ILE A 49 24.12 6.00 5.93
CA ILE A 49 24.16 6.82 4.74
C ILE A 49 23.48 6.05 3.61
N PHE A 50 22.50 6.70 3.00
CA PHE A 50 21.59 6.10 2.05
C PHE A 50 21.78 6.76 0.68
N HIS A 51 22.38 6.01 -0.26
CA HIS A 51 22.65 6.50 -1.60
C HIS A 51 21.43 6.34 -2.53
N PRO A 52 21.20 7.28 -3.46
CA PRO A 52 20.07 7.20 -4.38
C PRO A 52 20.24 6.09 -5.43
N PRO A 53 19.14 5.53 -5.96
CA PRO A 53 17.77 5.81 -5.57
C PRO A 53 17.31 4.95 -4.39
N ILE A 54 16.62 5.59 -3.44
CA ILE A 54 15.80 4.91 -2.43
C ILE A 54 14.35 5.20 -2.73
N HIS A 55 13.56 4.15 -2.63
CA HIS A 55 12.15 4.10 -2.95
C HIS A 55 11.32 4.32 -1.68
N ILE A 56 10.44 5.31 -1.72
CA ILE A 56 9.60 5.71 -0.59
C ILE A 56 8.16 5.84 -1.05
N PHE A 57 7.27 5.12 -0.38
CA PHE A 57 5.84 5.15 -0.58
C PHE A 57 5.18 6.06 0.47
N ARG A 58 4.15 6.80 0.05
CA ARG A 58 3.33 7.60 0.95
C ARG A 58 1.86 7.46 0.59
N GLY A 59 1.05 7.19 1.60
CA GLY A 59 -0.39 7.10 1.49
C GLY A 59 -1.07 8.27 2.19
N ARG A 60 -2.20 8.72 1.64
CA ARG A 60 -3.12 9.64 2.32
C ARG A 60 -4.57 9.24 2.04
N ALA A 61 -5.38 9.12 3.09
CA ALA A 61 -6.83 9.07 2.97
C ALA A 61 -7.32 10.45 2.54
N CYS A 62 -7.83 10.56 1.32
CA CYS A 62 -8.27 11.83 0.74
C CYS A 62 -9.12 11.58 -0.52
N GLY A 63 -9.84 12.62 -0.96
CA GLY A 63 -10.33 12.66 -2.34
C GLY A 63 -9.19 12.78 -3.35
N LYS A 64 -9.53 12.77 -4.64
CA LYS A 64 -8.53 12.84 -5.72
C LYS A 64 -7.73 14.13 -5.64
N PRO A 65 -6.41 14.08 -5.35
CA PRO A 65 -5.61 15.28 -5.20
C PRO A 65 -5.40 15.96 -6.56
N THR A 66 -5.34 17.28 -6.56
CA THR A 66 -5.18 18.07 -7.79
C THR A 66 -3.80 18.65 -7.94
N ASN A 67 -3.04 18.80 -6.86
CA ASN A 67 -1.72 19.39 -6.86
C ASN A 67 -0.69 18.52 -6.12
N LEU A 68 0.57 18.61 -6.53
CA LEU A 68 1.71 17.93 -5.89
C LEU A 68 1.79 18.25 -4.39
N LYS A 69 1.49 19.49 -3.99
CA LYS A 69 1.52 19.88 -2.57
C LYS A 69 0.53 19.08 -1.74
N ASP A 70 -0.61 18.69 -2.32
CA ASP A 70 -1.61 17.82 -1.68
C ASP A 70 -1.06 16.40 -1.46
N LEU A 71 0.00 16.00 -2.18
CA LEU A 71 0.66 14.72 -1.95
C LEU A 71 1.66 14.82 -0.80
N VAL A 72 2.43 15.91 -0.76
CA VAL A 72 3.59 16.05 0.11
C VAL A 72 3.19 16.50 1.52
N TYR A 73 2.54 17.65 1.63
CA TYR A 73 2.21 18.25 2.93
C TYR A 73 0.73 18.63 3.02
N PRO A 74 0.02 18.22 4.07
CA PRO A 74 -1.25 18.88 4.40
C PRO A 74 -1.04 20.39 4.65
N PRO A 75 -1.99 21.26 4.28
CA PRO A 75 -2.03 22.64 4.74
C PRO A 75 -1.87 22.73 6.28
N LEU A 76 -1.19 23.77 6.78
CA LEU A 76 -0.84 23.86 8.21
C LEU A 76 -2.08 23.85 9.12
N ASP A 77 -3.16 24.47 8.66
CA ASP A 77 -4.45 24.60 9.35
C ASP A 77 -5.22 23.27 9.45
N VAL A 78 -4.86 22.26 8.66
CA VAL A 78 -5.49 20.92 8.74
C VAL A 78 -4.67 19.93 9.57
N ILE A 79 -3.46 20.29 10.02
CA ILE A 79 -2.65 19.45 10.91
C ILE A 79 -3.12 19.67 12.35
N THR A 80 -4.31 19.18 12.67
CA THR A 80 -4.98 19.37 13.96
C THR A 80 -4.65 18.28 14.99
N THR A 81 -3.88 17.27 14.59
CA THR A 81 -3.51 16.13 15.44
C THR A 81 -2.00 15.94 15.44
N MET A 82 -1.46 15.54 16.59
CA MET A 82 -0.07 15.10 16.73
C MET A 82 0.17 13.81 15.96
N GLY A 83 1.33 13.71 15.30
CA GLY A 83 1.87 12.46 14.77
C GLY A 83 3.01 11.93 15.64
N ARG A 84 3.62 10.81 15.23
CA ARG A 84 4.74 10.22 15.99
C ARG A 84 5.96 11.14 16.11
N ALA A 85 6.15 12.03 15.15
CA ALA A 85 7.35 12.83 14.95
C ALA A 85 7.06 14.30 14.58
N ASN A 86 5.80 14.73 14.64
CA ASN A 86 5.41 16.11 14.39
C ASN A 86 4.31 16.56 15.36
N ASP A 87 4.40 17.81 15.78
CA ASP A 87 3.35 18.47 16.55
C ASP A 87 2.21 18.98 15.62
N ILE A 88 1.14 19.46 16.25
CA ILE A 88 0.06 20.22 15.60
C ILE A 88 0.67 21.41 14.84
N GLY A 89 0.28 21.56 13.57
CA GLY A 89 0.81 22.62 12.71
C GLY A 89 2.24 22.40 12.20
N GLU A 90 2.91 21.29 12.51
CA GLU A 90 4.24 20.99 11.97
C GLU A 90 4.15 20.09 10.72
N GLN A 91 4.72 20.54 9.61
CA GLN A 91 4.79 19.78 8.35
C GLN A 91 6.05 18.91 8.30
N VAL A 92 5.84 17.60 8.17
CA VAL A 92 6.88 16.62 7.84
C VAL A 92 6.38 15.67 6.76
N PHE A 93 7.29 15.02 6.05
CA PHE A 93 6.93 13.98 5.10
C PHE A 93 6.97 12.62 5.77
N TYR A 94 5.81 11.97 5.91
CA TYR A 94 5.71 10.57 6.31
C TYR A 94 5.70 9.67 5.08
N GLY A 95 6.57 8.68 5.05
CA GLY A 95 6.55 7.61 4.07
C GLY A 95 6.99 6.28 4.68
N SER A 96 7.11 5.28 3.82
CA SER A 96 7.67 3.98 4.16
C SER A 96 8.46 3.44 2.99
N VAL A 97 9.47 2.61 3.27
CA VAL A 97 10.18 1.86 2.22
C VAL A 97 9.33 0.73 1.64
N GLY A 98 8.27 0.30 2.35
CA GLY A 98 7.37 -0.75 1.90
C GLY A 98 6.05 -0.22 1.35
N ARG A 99 5.62 -0.68 0.17
CA ARG A 99 4.38 -0.22 -0.48
C ARG A 99 3.13 -0.52 0.35
N GLY A 100 3.10 -1.68 1.01
CA GLY A 100 1.95 -2.12 1.80
C GLY A 100 1.81 -1.44 3.16
N VAL A 101 2.80 -0.65 3.59
CA VAL A 101 2.81 -0.01 4.92
C VAL A 101 1.89 1.20 4.98
N PRO A 102 1.95 2.17 4.04
CA PRO A 102 1.06 3.32 4.11
C PRO A 102 -0.42 2.93 4.12
N ILE A 103 -0.82 1.87 3.40
CA ILE A 103 -2.20 1.39 3.39
C ILE A 103 -2.63 0.93 4.79
N ALA A 104 -1.77 0.17 5.48
CA ALA A 104 -2.05 -0.31 6.84
C ALA A 104 -2.07 0.82 7.88
N GLU A 105 -1.24 1.85 7.72
CA GLU A 105 -1.17 2.99 8.64
C GLU A 105 -2.37 3.96 8.49
N LEU A 106 -3.10 3.91 7.36
CA LEU A 106 -4.20 4.83 7.09
C LEU A 106 -5.53 4.44 7.76
N ASN A 107 -5.66 3.22 8.30
CA ASN A 107 -6.90 2.73 8.92
C ASN A 107 -8.14 2.91 8.01
N LEU A 108 -7.98 2.66 6.71
CA LEU A 108 -9.03 2.80 5.71
C LEU A 108 -10.20 1.85 5.98
N LYS A 109 -11.39 2.24 5.54
CA LYS A 109 -12.59 1.40 5.48
C LYS A 109 -12.95 1.11 4.04
N VAL A 110 -13.73 0.05 3.81
CA VAL A 110 -14.29 -0.23 2.48
C VAL A 110 -15.12 0.97 2.00
N GLY A 111 -14.87 1.41 0.77
CA GLY A 111 -15.42 2.61 0.16
C GLY A 111 -14.61 3.89 0.39
N ASP A 112 -13.61 3.88 1.28
CA ASP A 112 -12.73 5.04 1.44
C ASP A 112 -11.83 5.19 0.22
N THR A 113 -11.66 6.43 -0.23
CA THR A 113 -10.66 6.77 -1.25
C THR A 113 -9.36 7.20 -0.62
N PHE A 114 -8.27 6.85 -1.28
CA PHE A 114 -6.93 7.24 -0.85
C PHE A 114 -6.02 7.44 -2.06
N MET A 115 -4.93 8.15 -1.84
CA MET A 115 -3.84 8.20 -2.78
C MET A 115 -2.66 7.39 -2.26
N LEU A 116 -1.93 6.75 -3.17
CA LEU A 116 -0.66 6.09 -2.93
C LEU A 116 0.36 6.69 -3.89
N SER A 117 1.32 7.43 -3.34
CA SER A 117 2.38 8.09 -4.10
C SER A 117 3.70 7.36 -3.91
N PHE A 118 4.48 7.29 -4.98
CA PHE A 118 5.77 6.64 -5.04
C PHE A 118 6.85 7.67 -5.39
N TRP A 119 7.88 7.72 -4.56
CA TRP A 119 8.96 8.69 -4.61
C TRP A 119 10.29 7.97 -4.69
N ARG A 120 11.26 8.63 -5.31
CA ARG A 120 12.66 8.22 -5.25
C ARG A 120 13.54 9.34 -4.74
N THR A 121 14.60 8.98 -4.02
CA THR A 121 15.65 9.93 -3.70
C THR A 121 16.46 10.29 -4.95
N THR A 122 16.86 11.55 -5.06
CA THR A 122 17.75 12.08 -6.11
C THR A 122 19.13 12.42 -5.59
N ASP A 123 19.31 12.41 -4.27
CA ASP A 123 20.56 12.68 -3.58
C ASP A 123 20.66 11.77 -2.35
N GLN A 124 21.85 11.73 -1.74
CA GLN A 124 22.10 11.01 -0.51
C GLN A 124 21.25 11.57 0.63
N ILE A 125 20.68 10.66 1.43
CA ILE A 125 19.98 11.01 2.67
C ILE A 125 20.67 10.39 3.89
N LEU A 126 20.65 11.09 5.02
CA LEU A 126 21.11 10.58 6.31
C LEU A 126 19.91 10.49 7.25
N LEU A 127 19.54 9.26 7.62
CA LEU A 127 18.39 9.01 8.48
C LEU A 127 18.87 8.48 9.81
N ASN A 128 18.66 9.25 10.87
CA ASN A 128 18.83 8.73 12.22
C ASN A 128 17.81 7.61 12.46
N HIS A 129 18.06 6.71 13.40
CA HIS A 129 17.21 5.52 13.56
C HIS A 129 16.78 5.30 15.00
N ILE A 130 15.59 4.73 15.18
CA ILE A 130 15.06 4.38 16.49
C ILE A 130 14.09 3.19 16.38
N GLY A 131 14.01 2.37 17.43
CA GLY A 131 13.07 1.25 17.48
C GLY A 131 13.63 -0.08 16.97
N PHE A 132 14.86 -0.12 16.47
CA PHE A 132 15.51 -1.35 16.02
C PHE A 132 16.21 -2.06 17.19
N THR A 133 15.41 -2.57 18.13
CA THR A 133 15.87 -3.35 19.28
C THR A 133 15.06 -4.64 19.41
N MET A 134 15.67 -5.68 19.99
CA MET A 134 14.95 -6.93 20.25
C MET A 134 13.73 -6.74 21.15
N GLN A 135 13.83 -5.83 22.13
CA GLN A 135 12.72 -5.51 23.01
C GLN A 135 11.56 -4.89 22.22
N ALA A 136 11.82 -3.87 21.39
CA ALA A 136 10.78 -3.24 20.58
C ALA A 136 10.14 -4.24 19.59
N PHE A 137 10.93 -5.15 19.03
CA PHE A 137 10.43 -6.17 18.09
C PHE A 137 9.55 -7.20 18.80
N ALA A 138 9.94 -7.63 19.99
CA ALA A 138 9.12 -8.51 20.83
C ALA A 138 7.79 -7.84 21.24
N GLU A 139 7.82 -6.56 21.61
CA GLU A 139 6.61 -5.78 21.95
C GLU A 139 5.66 -5.56 20.76
N LEU A 140 6.18 -5.64 19.53
CA LEU A 140 5.42 -5.50 18.28
C LEU A 140 4.99 -6.85 17.68
N ASP A 141 5.25 -7.97 18.36
CA ASP A 141 5.02 -9.34 17.84
C ASP A 141 5.67 -9.56 16.47
N SER A 142 6.87 -8.99 16.27
CA SER A 142 7.61 -9.11 15.01
C SER A 142 8.14 -10.52 14.81
N SER A 143 8.01 -11.03 13.58
CA SER A 143 8.62 -12.30 13.18
C SER A 143 10.09 -12.17 12.77
N ARG A 144 10.65 -10.95 12.75
CA ARG A 144 12.05 -10.71 12.36
C ARG A 144 12.99 -11.11 13.49
N SER A 145 14.02 -11.86 13.14
CA SER A 145 15.10 -12.23 14.05
C SER A 145 16.17 -11.12 14.16
N ILE A 146 17.05 -11.24 15.15
CA ILE A 146 18.23 -10.37 15.26
C ILE A 146 19.18 -10.55 14.06
N ASP A 147 19.25 -11.75 13.51
CA ASP A 147 20.07 -12.04 12.33
C ASP A 147 19.51 -11.31 11.10
N ASP A 148 18.19 -11.26 10.95
CA ASP A 148 17.54 -10.47 9.90
C ASP A 148 17.84 -8.98 10.07
N LEU A 149 17.88 -8.49 11.32
CA LEU A 149 18.25 -7.11 11.60
C LEU A 149 19.70 -6.80 11.25
N HIS A 150 20.65 -7.65 11.63
CA HIS A 150 22.07 -7.41 11.35
C HIS A 150 22.41 -7.54 9.87
N GLN A 151 21.77 -8.48 9.17
CA GLN A 151 21.94 -8.64 7.72
C GLN A 151 21.42 -7.44 6.94
N VAL A 152 20.30 -6.86 7.38
CA VAL A 152 19.68 -5.72 6.69
C VAL A 152 20.26 -4.38 7.16
N TYR A 153 20.65 -4.27 8.44
CA TYR A 153 21.04 -3.03 9.09
C TYR A 153 22.28 -3.18 9.96
N THR A 154 23.45 -3.08 9.34
CA THR A 154 24.76 -3.08 10.05
C THR A 154 24.88 -1.98 11.11
N PHE A 155 24.15 -0.86 10.95
CA PHE A 155 24.11 0.21 11.94
C PHE A 155 23.44 -0.17 13.26
N VAL A 156 22.58 -1.21 13.27
CA VAL A 156 21.93 -1.71 14.49
C VAL A 156 22.95 -2.39 15.39
N GLU A 157 23.78 -3.26 14.81
CA GLU A 157 24.88 -3.93 15.54
C GLU A 157 25.88 -2.90 16.10
N GLN A 158 26.22 -1.91 15.28
CA GLN A 158 27.18 -0.87 15.67
C GLN A 158 26.63 0.03 16.79
N THR A 159 25.39 0.49 16.70
CA THR A 159 24.74 1.26 17.79
C THR A 159 24.61 0.41 19.05
N GLY A 160 24.32 -0.88 18.91
CA GLY A 160 24.25 -1.83 20.03
C GLY A 160 25.58 -2.13 20.70
N SER A 161 26.74 -1.86 20.07
CA SER A 161 28.06 -2.26 20.58
C SER A 161 28.83 -1.13 21.30
N ALA A 162 28.25 0.07 21.45
CA ALA A 162 28.94 1.22 22.02
C ALA A 162 29.37 1.03 23.49
N ASN A 163 28.42 1.04 24.44
CA ASN A 163 28.64 0.71 25.86
C ASN A 163 27.30 0.37 26.55
N GLU A 164 27.35 -0.21 27.75
CA GLU A 164 26.16 -0.65 28.50
C GLU A 164 25.15 0.49 28.75
N LEU A 165 25.65 1.68 29.10
CA LEU A 165 24.78 2.83 29.37
C LEU A 165 24.12 3.38 28.10
N ASN A 166 24.82 3.34 26.97
CA ASN A 166 24.29 3.67 25.66
C ASN A 166 23.18 2.70 25.24
N GLN A 167 23.34 1.40 25.53
CA GLN A 167 22.29 0.40 25.30
C GLN A 167 21.05 0.66 26.15
N VAL A 168 21.23 1.04 27.43
CA VAL A 168 20.10 1.42 28.31
C VAL A 168 19.32 2.58 27.71
N VAL A 169 20.02 3.63 27.27
CA VAL A 169 19.39 4.78 26.60
C VAL A 169 18.68 4.35 25.33
N TYR A 170 19.36 3.62 24.44
CA TYR A 170 18.79 3.22 23.14
C TYR A 170 17.54 2.33 23.31
N ASN A 171 17.60 1.34 24.22
CA ASN A 171 16.46 0.48 24.52
C ASN A 171 15.30 1.25 25.13
N TYR A 172 15.57 2.19 26.05
CA TYR A 172 14.53 3.04 26.62
C TYR A 172 13.85 3.88 25.54
N LEU A 173 14.63 4.64 24.76
CA LEU A 173 14.12 5.48 23.67
C LEU A 173 13.33 4.64 22.65
N ALA A 174 13.86 3.48 22.24
CA ALA A 174 13.18 2.56 21.34
C ALA A 174 11.83 2.12 21.90
N SER A 175 11.80 1.60 23.13
CA SER A 175 10.58 1.12 23.78
C SER A 175 9.53 2.21 23.88
N VAL A 176 9.94 3.45 24.15
CA VAL A 176 9.04 4.60 24.23
C VAL A 176 8.51 4.96 22.86
N PHE A 177 9.39 5.04 21.86
CA PHE A 177 9.03 5.50 20.52
C PHE A 177 8.15 4.52 19.76
N THR A 178 8.26 3.21 20.01
CA THR A 178 7.50 2.17 19.30
C THR A 178 6.18 1.77 19.96
N LYS A 179 5.81 2.36 21.11
CA LYS A 179 4.52 2.01 21.75
C LYS A 179 3.32 2.34 20.85
N SER A 180 2.31 1.46 20.93
CA SER A 180 1.01 1.69 20.32
C SER A 180 0.22 2.75 21.08
N VAL A 181 -0.18 3.81 20.38
CA VAL A 181 -0.90 4.96 20.94
C VAL A 181 -2.38 4.65 21.18
N GLU A 182 -2.95 3.68 20.46
CA GLU A 182 -4.35 3.26 20.67
C GLU A 182 -4.61 2.82 22.12
N LYS A 183 -3.61 2.22 22.77
CA LYS A 183 -3.69 1.75 24.15
C LYS A 183 -3.41 2.85 25.19
N LEU A 184 -2.68 3.90 24.81
CA LEU A 184 -2.11 4.89 25.74
C LEU A 184 -2.72 6.30 25.60
N GLY A 185 -3.46 6.56 24.52
CA GLY A 185 -4.07 7.86 24.22
C GLY A 185 -3.13 8.83 23.50
N LEU A 186 -3.74 9.77 22.76
CA LEU A 186 -3.03 10.68 21.84
C LEU A 186 -1.94 11.55 22.49
N ASN A 187 -2.05 11.83 23.79
CA ASN A 187 -1.04 12.60 24.53
C ASN A 187 0.32 11.90 24.58
N TYR A 188 0.35 10.58 24.37
CA TYR A 188 1.60 9.83 24.29
C TYR A 188 2.50 10.31 23.14
N TYR A 189 1.93 10.87 22.07
CA TYR A 189 2.73 11.43 20.97
C TYR A 189 3.66 12.55 21.41
N LYS A 190 3.36 13.29 22.48
CA LYS A 190 4.25 14.37 22.97
C LYS A 190 5.65 13.85 23.26
N LEU A 191 5.75 12.63 23.80
CA LEU A 191 7.02 12.01 24.15
C LEU A 191 7.77 11.52 22.91
N SER A 192 7.09 10.86 21.97
CA SER A 192 7.73 10.44 20.71
C SER A 192 8.16 11.64 19.86
N ILE A 193 7.38 12.73 19.86
CA ILE A 193 7.75 13.98 19.18
C ILE A 193 9.00 14.59 19.82
N ALA A 194 9.07 14.68 21.15
CA ALA A 194 10.24 15.21 21.83
C ALA A 194 11.51 14.40 21.51
N ILE A 195 11.41 13.08 21.44
CA ILE A 195 12.50 12.18 21.01
C ILE A 195 12.86 12.43 19.54
N ALA A 196 11.88 12.50 18.65
CA ALA A 196 12.09 12.76 17.22
C ALA A 196 12.82 14.09 16.98
N LYS A 197 12.45 15.14 17.73
CA LYS A 197 13.10 16.46 17.67
C LYS A 197 14.58 16.38 18.02
N HIS A 198 14.95 15.68 19.09
CA HIS A 198 16.36 15.45 19.45
C HIS A 198 17.12 14.65 18.37
N LEU A 199 16.52 13.58 17.84
CA LEU A 199 17.15 12.75 16.80
C LEU A 199 17.32 13.47 15.46
N MET A 200 16.50 14.48 15.18
CA MET A 200 16.53 15.28 13.95
C MET A 200 17.15 16.66 14.13
N ASP A 201 17.61 17.04 15.33
CA ASP A 201 18.00 18.43 15.64
C ASP A 201 19.16 18.91 14.74
N ALA A 202 20.17 18.06 14.56
CA ALA A 202 21.32 18.41 13.74
C ALA A 202 20.95 18.57 12.25
N GLU A 203 21.47 19.63 11.61
CA GLU A 203 21.20 19.94 10.20
C GLU A 203 21.64 18.83 9.24
N ILE A 204 22.65 18.05 9.61
CA ILE A 204 23.18 16.93 8.81
C ILE A 204 22.14 15.79 8.62
N PHE A 205 21.19 15.65 9.53
CA PHE A 205 20.16 14.62 9.41
C PHE A 205 19.00 15.09 8.54
N ASP A 206 18.63 14.26 7.58
CA ASP A 206 17.51 14.46 6.68
C ASP A 206 16.17 14.02 7.29
N GLY A 207 16.23 13.17 8.32
CA GLY A 207 15.05 12.61 8.94
C GLY A 207 15.35 11.48 9.91
N ILE A 208 14.31 10.73 10.24
CA ILE A 208 14.38 9.51 11.05
C ILE A 208 13.74 8.32 10.34
N MET A 209 14.28 7.13 10.57
CA MET A 209 13.68 5.85 10.21
C MET A 209 13.32 5.04 11.45
N PHE A 210 12.21 4.32 11.40
CA PHE A 210 11.76 3.47 12.49
C PHE A 210 10.86 2.34 12.00
N PRO A 211 10.74 1.22 12.71
CA PRO A 211 9.86 0.14 12.31
C PRO A 211 8.38 0.55 12.31
N THR A 212 7.60 0.04 11.36
CA THR A 212 6.14 0.20 11.37
C THR A 212 5.51 -0.50 12.57
N VAL A 213 4.61 0.20 13.26
CA VAL A 213 3.80 -0.39 14.33
C VAL A 213 2.60 -1.12 13.73
N ALA A 214 2.01 -0.59 12.66
CA ALA A 214 0.83 -1.16 12.01
C ALA A 214 1.06 -2.52 11.33
N ARG A 215 2.31 -2.87 11.01
CA ARG A 215 2.68 -4.17 10.42
C ARG A 215 3.70 -4.94 11.25
N SER A 216 3.69 -4.79 12.58
CA SER A 216 4.55 -5.60 13.46
C SER A 216 6.04 -5.58 13.07
N ALA A 217 6.58 -4.38 12.78
CA ALA A 217 7.96 -4.15 12.37
C ALA A 217 8.43 -4.88 11.09
N LYS A 218 7.51 -5.32 10.22
CA LYS A 218 7.86 -6.00 8.95
C LYS A 218 8.46 -5.08 7.88
N ALA A 219 8.41 -3.76 8.08
CA ALA A 219 8.98 -2.76 7.19
C ALA A 219 9.24 -1.44 7.96
N GLU A 220 9.84 -0.47 7.29
CA GLU A 220 10.32 0.76 7.91
C GLU A 220 9.48 1.95 7.46
N ASN A 221 9.06 2.75 8.44
CA ASN A 221 8.57 4.10 8.23
C ASN A 221 9.75 5.07 8.21
N VAL A 222 9.59 6.13 7.43
CA VAL A 222 10.53 7.24 7.35
C VAL A 222 9.76 8.55 7.58
N VAL A 223 10.38 9.44 8.34
CA VAL A 223 9.94 10.83 8.49
C VAL A 223 11.06 11.72 8.01
N LEU A 224 10.79 12.54 7.02
CA LEU A 224 11.77 13.44 6.43
C LEU A 224 11.45 14.89 6.74
N LYS A 225 12.50 15.68 6.95
CA LYS A 225 12.43 17.13 7.02
C LYS A 225 11.89 17.68 5.71
N ARG A 226 11.20 18.81 5.80
CA ARG A 226 10.66 19.49 4.62
C ARG A 226 11.74 19.82 3.58
N THR A 227 12.88 20.34 4.04
CA THR A 227 14.02 20.67 3.18
C THR A 227 14.56 19.45 2.42
N THR A 228 14.58 18.27 3.05
CA THR A 228 14.98 17.02 2.39
C THR A 228 13.97 16.63 1.33
N THR A 229 12.69 16.59 1.65
CA THR A 229 11.64 16.21 0.69
C THR A 229 11.58 17.15 -0.51
N ASP A 230 11.66 18.46 -0.30
CA ASP A 230 11.59 19.47 -1.36
C ASP A 230 12.80 19.41 -2.31
N ASN A 231 13.99 19.00 -1.81
CA ASN A 231 15.24 19.06 -2.59
C ASN A 231 15.79 17.70 -3.03
N LYS A 232 15.46 16.62 -2.32
CA LYS A 232 16.08 15.30 -2.49
C LYS A 232 15.09 14.21 -2.89
N LEU A 233 13.79 14.49 -2.97
CA LEU A 233 12.81 13.54 -3.48
C LEU A 233 12.26 13.96 -4.84
N LYS A 234 12.00 12.96 -5.68
CA LYS A 234 11.29 13.11 -6.94
C LYS A 234 10.10 12.16 -6.98
N LEU A 235 8.92 12.72 -7.24
CA LEU A 235 7.73 11.92 -7.52
C LEU A 235 7.99 11.05 -8.76
N VAL A 236 7.67 9.77 -8.65
CA VAL A 236 7.69 8.82 -9.77
C VAL A 236 6.27 8.66 -10.31
N TYR A 237 5.33 8.31 -9.44
CA TYR A 237 3.91 8.23 -9.79
C TYR A 237 3.03 8.45 -8.56
N VAL A 238 1.75 8.72 -8.80
CA VAL A 238 0.67 8.62 -7.83
C VAL A 238 -0.47 7.79 -8.39
N GLN A 239 -1.04 6.96 -7.54
CA GLN A 239 -2.26 6.20 -7.80
C GLN A 239 -3.38 6.78 -6.94
N PHE A 240 -4.54 6.98 -7.54
CA PHE A 240 -5.77 7.25 -6.80
C PHE A 240 -6.60 5.97 -6.75
N CYS A 241 -6.97 5.54 -5.54
CA CYS A 241 -7.53 4.23 -5.30
C CYS A 241 -8.79 4.31 -4.42
N GLU A 242 -9.63 3.29 -4.52
CA GLU A 242 -10.76 3.05 -3.62
C GLU A 242 -10.59 1.70 -2.91
N MET A 243 -10.72 1.69 -1.59
CA MET A 243 -10.62 0.47 -0.79
C MET A 243 -11.84 -0.43 -1.04
N THR A 244 -11.65 -1.64 -1.57
CA THR A 244 -12.75 -2.55 -1.93
C THR A 244 -12.96 -3.67 -0.93
N SER A 245 -11.90 -4.16 -0.30
CA SER A 245 -12.02 -5.13 0.79
C SER A 245 -10.83 -5.12 1.72
N ILE A 246 -11.09 -5.49 2.98
CA ILE A 246 -10.10 -5.68 4.03
C ILE A 246 -10.37 -7.06 4.61
N SER A 247 -9.42 -7.98 4.45
CA SER A 247 -9.58 -9.34 4.93
C SER A 247 -9.34 -9.43 6.45
N GLN A 248 -9.80 -10.54 7.06
CA GLN A 248 -9.57 -10.78 8.49
C GLN A 248 -8.09 -10.94 8.86
N ASN A 249 -7.23 -11.32 7.91
CA ASN A 249 -5.78 -11.41 8.09
C ASN A 249 -5.03 -10.11 7.75
N GLY A 250 -5.75 -9.02 7.45
CA GLY A 250 -5.16 -7.71 7.20
C GLY A 250 -4.59 -7.53 5.79
N ASP A 251 -5.06 -8.31 4.82
CA ASP A 251 -4.83 -8.06 3.41
C ASP A 251 -5.80 -7.00 2.92
N TYR A 252 -5.30 -6.12 2.05
CA TYR A 252 -6.06 -5.00 1.50
C TYR A 252 -6.22 -5.21 0.00
N ASN A 253 -7.44 -5.10 -0.50
CA ASN A 253 -7.71 -4.98 -1.93
C ASN A 253 -8.32 -3.61 -2.20
N PHE A 254 -7.92 -3.02 -3.32
CA PHE A 254 -8.39 -1.72 -3.75
C PHE A 254 -8.46 -1.65 -5.27
N ASP A 255 -9.40 -0.87 -5.77
CA ASP A 255 -9.51 -0.56 -7.19
C ASP A 255 -8.64 0.66 -7.51
N LEU A 256 -7.90 0.57 -8.61
CA LEU A 256 -7.16 1.69 -9.15
C LEU A 256 -8.12 2.57 -9.98
N LEU A 257 -8.33 3.80 -9.54
CA LEU A 257 -9.24 4.75 -10.18
C LEU A 257 -8.54 5.65 -11.18
N ASP A 258 -7.30 6.06 -10.90
CA ASP A 258 -6.52 6.91 -11.80
C ASP A 258 -5.02 6.87 -11.47
N THR A 259 -4.17 7.32 -12.39
CA THR A 259 -2.73 7.49 -12.18
C THR A 259 -2.22 8.81 -12.75
N ALA A 260 -1.14 9.32 -12.15
CA ALA A 260 -0.37 10.43 -12.71
C ALA A 260 1.13 10.18 -12.49
N THR A 261 1.93 10.41 -13.52
CA THR A 261 3.41 10.37 -13.47
C THR A 261 4.04 11.75 -13.65
N GLU A 262 3.22 12.75 -14.00
CA GLU A 262 3.65 14.09 -14.34
C GLU A 262 2.78 15.15 -13.67
N TYR A 263 3.32 16.35 -13.58
CA TYR A 263 2.64 17.55 -13.10
C TYR A 263 3.13 18.77 -13.89
N ASP A 264 2.29 19.80 -14.01
CA ASP A 264 2.64 21.04 -14.70
C ASP A 264 3.58 21.95 -13.87
N ARG A 265 3.88 23.15 -14.38
CA ARG A 265 4.80 24.09 -13.70
C ARG A 265 4.21 24.67 -12.42
N GLU A 266 2.90 24.66 -12.31
CA GLU A 266 2.11 25.10 -11.16
C GLU A 266 1.95 23.97 -10.13
N GLY A 267 2.39 22.76 -10.47
CA GLY A 267 2.34 21.55 -9.66
C GLY A 267 1.02 20.79 -9.78
N SER A 268 0.13 21.12 -10.72
CA SER A 268 -1.12 20.39 -10.94
C SER A 268 -0.82 19.00 -11.49
N LEU A 269 -1.40 17.98 -10.88
CA LEU A 269 -1.21 16.58 -11.28
C LEU A 269 -1.91 16.30 -12.61
N LEU A 270 -1.20 15.70 -13.55
CA LEU A 270 -1.73 15.32 -14.87
C LEU A 270 -2.27 13.89 -14.83
N TRP A 271 -3.52 13.77 -14.36
CA TRP A 271 -4.25 12.50 -14.32
C TRP A 271 -4.56 11.98 -15.72
N THR A 272 -4.31 10.71 -15.97
CA THR A 272 -4.36 10.13 -17.32
C THR A 272 -5.60 9.29 -17.59
N GLY A 273 -6.32 8.89 -16.55
CA GLY A 273 -7.36 7.87 -16.63
C GLY A 273 -6.82 6.52 -17.08
N ARG A 274 -5.52 6.24 -16.90
CA ARG A 274 -4.85 5.03 -17.38
C ARG A 274 -4.08 4.33 -16.28
N SER A 275 -3.86 3.02 -16.43
CA SER A 275 -3.00 2.26 -15.56
C SER A 275 -1.52 2.58 -15.80
N LEU A 276 -0.69 2.22 -14.83
CA LEU A 276 0.77 2.26 -14.98
C LEU A 276 1.21 1.12 -15.90
N SER A 277 2.12 1.42 -16.81
CA SER A 277 2.72 0.46 -17.73
C SER A 277 4.22 0.63 -17.77
N PHE A 278 4.96 -0.44 -18.09
CA PHE A 278 6.39 -0.35 -18.36
C PHE A 278 6.58 -0.31 -19.87
N SER A 279 6.84 0.87 -20.43
CA SER A 279 7.21 1.00 -21.83
C SER A 279 8.69 0.64 -22.00
N SER A 280 9.03 -0.64 -22.13
CA SER A 280 10.38 -1.04 -22.55
C SER A 280 10.36 -1.77 -23.88
N SER A 281 11.03 -1.20 -24.88
CA SER A 281 11.39 -1.88 -26.14
C SER A 281 12.48 -2.94 -25.96
N GLY A 282 12.59 -3.53 -24.76
CA GLY A 282 13.65 -4.47 -24.36
C GLY A 282 13.24 -5.32 -23.15
N ASN A 283 14.06 -6.33 -22.85
CA ASN A 283 13.83 -7.29 -21.77
C ASN A 283 13.93 -6.60 -20.40
N ALA A 284 12.80 -6.42 -19.72
CA ALA A 284 12.76 -6.03 -18.31
C ALA A 284 12.90 -7.26 -17.41
N SER A 285 13.63 -7.13 -16.31
CA SER A 285 13.63 -8.10 -15.22
C SER A 285 12.83 -7.55 -14.05
N PHE A 286 12.13 -8.40 -13.31
CA PHE A 286 11.37 -8.00 -12.13
C PHE A 286 12.02 -8.60 -10.88
N LYS A 287 12.25 -7.77 -9.86
CA LYS A 287 12.73 -8.17 -8.54
C LYS A 287 11.69 -7.77 -7.50
N TYR A 288 11.32 -8.70 -6.63
CA TYR A 288 10.53 -8.39 -5.45
C TYR A 288 11.46 -7.85 -4.35
N ASP A 289 11.15 -6.69 -3.80
CA ASP A 289 11.90 -6.02 -2.74
C ASP A 289 10.95 -5.18 -1.88
N ASN A 290 11.12 -5.12 -0.56
CA ASN A 290 10.30 -4.29 0.34
C ASN A 290 8.79 -4.23 0.02
N ASP A 291 8.14 -5.39 -0.12
CA ASP A 291 6.71 -5.49 -0.44
C ASP A 291 6.25 -4.83 -1.76
N ASP A 292 7.15 -4.68 -2.75
CA ASP A 292 6.78 -4.27 -4.11
C ASP A 292 7.63 -4.94 -5.19
N TRP A 293 7.12 -4.93 -6.42
CA TRP A 293 7.85 -5.40 -7.59
C TRP A 293 8.54 -4.24 -8.29
N PHE A 294 9.86 -4.33 -8.41
CA PHE A 294 10.69 -3.36 -9.13
C PHE A 294 11.13 -3.94 -10.46
N ALA A 295 10.92 -3.17 -11.53
CA ALA A 295 11.46 -3.49 -12.84
C ALA A 295 12.89 -2.94 -12.98
N THR A 296 13.77 -3.69 -13.61
CA THR A 296 15.12 -3.27 -13.98
C THR A 296 15.42 -3.56 -15.45
N ASP A 297 16.30 -2.76 -16.04
CA ASP A 297 16.84 -3.02 -17.37
C ASP A 297 17.91 -4.12 -17.33
N SER A 298 18.46 -4.48 -18.49
CA SER A 298 19.51 -5.50 -18.61
C SER A 298 20.83 -5.16 -17.90
N GLN A 299 21.01 -3.91 -17.47
CA GLN A 299 22.18 -3.45 -16.70
C GLN A 299 21.87 -3.37 -15.19
N GLY A 300 20.65 -3.70 -14.77
CA GLY A 300 20.21 -3.60 -13.39
C GLY A 300 19.76 -2.20 -12.97
N ASN A 301 19.64 -1.24 -13.90
CA ASN A 301 19.12 0.08 -13.57
C ASN A 301 17.61 0.01 -13.35
N PRO A 302 17.06 0.74 -12.35
CA PRO A 302 15.61 0.79 -12.14
C PRO A 302 14.86 1.35 -13.34
N LEU A 303 13.81 0.64 -13.77
CA LEU A 303 12.81 1.11 -14.72
C LEU A 303 11.60 1.61 -13.93
N TYR A 304 11.09 2.77 -14.32
CA TYR A 304 9.91 3.36 -13.71
C TYR A 304 8.73 3.33 -14.68
N PRO A 305 7.52 3.04 -14.20
CA PRO A 305 6.37 2.96 -15.08
C PRO A 305 5.92 4.34 -15.56
N THR A 306 5.27 4.35 -16.71
CA THR A 306 4.58 5.49 -17.33
C THR A 306 3.07 5.32 -17.20
N ALA A 307 2.32 6.43 -17.22
CA ALA A 307 0.87 6.42 -17.13
C ALA A 307 0.16 6.29 -18.50
N ASP A 308 0.68 5.40 -19.35
CA ASP A 308 0.25 5.15 -20.74
C ASP A 308 -0.37 3.76 -20.94
N GLY A 309 -0.67 3.06 -19.85
CA GLY A 309 -1.30 1.76 -19.87
C GLY A 309 -2.74 1.76 -20.37
N GLU A 310 -3.48 0.73 -19.99
CA GLU A 310 -4.89 0.57 -20.35
C GLU A 310 -5.72 1.71 -19.77
N LEU A 311 -6.74 2.14 -20.51
CA LEU A 311 -7.71 3.10 -20.00
C LEU A 311 -8.44 2.47 -18.81
N LEU A 312 -8.34 3.13 -17.66
CA LEU A 312 -9.11 2.81 -16.47
C LEU A 312 -10.54 3.26 -16.73
N VAL A 313 -11.35 2.35 -17.23
CA VAL A 313 -12.79 2.53 -17.30
C VAL A 313 -13.30 2.23 -15.89
N PRO A 314 -13.91 3.20 -15.19
CA PRO A 314 -14.50 2.94 -13.89
C PRO A 314 -15.47 1.78 -14.03
N LEU A 315 -15.28 0.74 -13.21
CA LEU A 315 -16.24 -0.35 -13.15
C LEU A 315 -17.62 0.25 -12.88
N SER A 316 -18.65 -0.21 -13.58
CA SER A 316 -20.02 0.14 -13.23
C SER A 316 -20.29 -0.26 -11.76
N PRO A 317 -21.25 0.37 -11.04
CA PRO A 317 -21.64 -0.05 -9.69
C PRO A 317 -21.90 -1.56 -9.62
N PHE A 318 -22.30 -2.12 -10.74
CA PHE A 318 -22.63 -3.50 -10.92
C PHE A 318 -21.43 -4.41 -11.22
N GLU A 319 -20.44 -3.96 -11.99
CA GLU A 319 -19.13 -4.63 -12.10
C GLU A 319 -18.41 -4.64 -10.74
N ARG A 320 -18.59 -3.61 -9.91
CA ARG A 320 -18.13 -3.60 -8.51
C ARG A 320 -18.89 -4.60 -7.64
N LEU A 321 -20.21 -4.71 -7.81
CA LEU A 321 -21.01 -5.73 -7.12
C LEU A 321 -20.57 -7.14 -7.56
N HIS A 322 -20.30 -7.31 -8.85
CA HIS A 322 -19.81 -8.53 -9.45
C HIS A 322 -18.46 -8.94 -8.85
N SER A 323 -17.48 -8.04 -8.78
CA SER A 323 -16.18 -8.31 -8.14
C SER A 323 -16.31 -8.53 -6.63
N GLY A 324 -17.19 -7.79 -5.94
CA GLY A 324 -17.40 -7.90 -4.48
C GLY A 324 -18.10 -9.17 -4.02
N HIS A 325 -18.97 -9.78 -4.84
CA HIS A 325 -19.60 -11.07 -4.54
C HIS A 325 -18.64 -12.28 -4.68
N MET A 326 -17.42 -12.05 -5.18
CA MET A 326 -16.49 -13.11 -5.57
C MET A 326 -15.26 -13.14 -4.64
N SER A 327 -15.44 -13.62 -3.41
CA SER A 327 -14.41 -13.56 -2.36
C SER A 327 -13.20 -14.51 -2.51
N LYS A 328 -13.24 -15.50 -3.42
CA LYS A 328 -12.11 -16.41 -3.76
C LYS A 328 -12.15 -16.95 -5.21
N TRP A 329 -11.79 -16.13 -6.21
CA TRP A 329 -11.98 -16.51 -7.63
C TRP A 329 -10.74 -16.20 -8.47
N ILE A 330 -10.50 -17.03 -9.48
CA ILE A 330 -9.48 -16.85 -10.52
C ILE A 330 -10.21 -16.58 -11.83
N ALA A 331 -9.96 -15.43 -12.47
CA ALA A 331 -10.68 -15.00 -13.67
C ALA A 331 -9.83 -15.16 -14.94
N LEU A 332 -10.32 -15.95 -15.90
CA LEU A 332 -9.86 -15.90 -17.29
C LEU A 332 -10.76 -14.95 -18.06
N SER A 333 -10.23 -13.80 -18.48
CA SER A 333 -10.95 -12.81 -19.28
C SER A 333 -10.72 -13.09 -20.77
N ILE A 334 -11.76 -13.45 -21.51
CA ILE A 334 -11.67 -13.66 -22.96
C ILE A 334 -12.39 -12.52 -23.67
N ASN A 335 -11.62 -11.69 -24.39
CA ASN A 335 -12.18 -10.73 -25.34
C ASN A 335 -12.55 -11.47 -26.63
N HIS A 336 -13.84 -11.76 -26.84
CA HIS A 336 -14.31 -12.45 -28.05
C HIS A 336 -14.93 -11.47 -29.05
N LYS A 337 -14.54 -11.56 -30.33
CA LYS A 337 -15.12 -10.77 -31.42
C LYS A 337 -16.31 -11.52 -32.02
N TYR A 338 -17.51 -10.98 -31.87
CA TYR A 338 -18.68 -11.53 -32.56
C TYR A 338 -18.97 -10.72 -33.82
N SER A 339 -19.04 -11.36 -34.98
CA SER A 339 -19.59 -10.74 -36.18
C SER A 339 -21.07 -11.10 -36.30
N SER A 340 -21.96 -10.21 -35.88
CA SER A 340 -23.30 -10.22 -36.47
C SER A 340 -23.20 -9.70 -37.92
N GLN A 341 -24.24 -9.92 -38.73
CA GLN A 341 -24.31 -9.46 -40.13
C GLN A 341 -24.19 -7.92 -40.30
N THR A 342 -23.99 -7.15 -39.23
CA THR A 342 -23.98 -5.67 -39.22
C THR A 342 -22.67 -5.03 -38.71
N GLU A 343 -21.55 -5.75 -38.66
CA GLU A 343 -20.20 -5.18 -38.39
C GLU A 343 -20.03 -4.37 -37.07
N VAL A 344 -20.81 -4.67 -36.02
CA VAL A 344 -20.64 -4.00 -34.72
C VAL A 344 -19.77 -4.86 -33.79
N ASN A 345 -18.58 -4.34 -33.42
CA ASN A 345 -17.70 -4.95 -32.43
C ASN A 345 -18.25 -4.69 -31.03
N ILE A 346 -18.68 -5.75 -30.34
CA ILE A 346 -19.17 -5.65 -28.95
C ILE A 346 -18.13 -6.32 -28.04
N PRO A 347 -17.46 -5.57 -27.15
CA PRO A 347 -16.58 -6.17 -26.16
C PRO A 347 -17.44 -6.90 -25.12
N VAL A 348 -17.21 -8.21 -24.99
CA VAL A 348 -17.80 -9.02 -23.93
C VAL A 348 -16.68 -9.50 -23.02
N ARG A 349 -16.85 -9.30 -21.73
CA ARG A 349 -15.98 -9.89 -20.71
C ARG A 349 -16.63 -11.17 -20.20
N ILE A 350 -16.10 -12.31 -20.64
CA ILE A 350 -16.47 -13.63 -20.13
C ILE A 350 -15.45 -14.01 -19.06
N ILE A 351 -15.95 -14.48 -17.91
CA ILE A 351 -15.16 -14.91 -16.77
C ILE A 351 -15.55 -16.36 -16.45
N ILE A 352 -14.56 -17.24 -16.40
CA ILE A 352 -14.74 -18.57 -15.80
C ILE A 352 -14.50 -18.44 -14.30
N GLY A 353 -15.51 -18.76 -13.52
CA GLY A 353 -15.46 -18.68 -12.07
C GLY A 353 -15.31 -20.05 -11.41
N PHE A 354 -14.73 -20.07 -10.21
CA PHE A 354 -14.52 -21.25 -9.38
C PHE A 354 -15.17 -21.05 -8.01
N ASP A 355 -16.23 -21.81 -7.72
CA ASP A 355 -16.79 -21.88 -6.37
C ASP A 355 -16.01 -22.94 -5.59
N LEU A 356 -15.05 -22.50 -4.78
CA LEU A 356 -14.20 -23.41 -4.01
C LEU A 356 -14.94 -24.07 -2.85
N GLU A 357 -16.05 -23.49 -2.38
CA GLU A 357 -16.86 -24.05 -1.29
C GLU A 357 -17.81 -25.11 -1.81
N ALA A 358 -18.49 -24.83 -2.93
CA ALA A 358 -19.36 -25.79 -3.60
C ALA A 358 -18.57 -26.81 -4.46
N GLY A 359 -17.29 -26.57 -4.74
CA GLY A 359 -16.45 -27.44 -5.55
C GLY A 359 -16.89 -27.50 -7.01
N GLU A 360 -17.30 -26.37 -7.60
CA GLU A 360 -17.82 -26.29 -8.96
C GLU A 360 -17.20 -25.15 -9.78
N ARG A 361 -17.30 -25.24 -11.11
CA ARG A 361 -16.99 -24.16 -12.05
C ARG A 361 -18.26 -23.63 -12.69
N TYR A 362 -18.32 -22.34 -12.93
CA TYR A 362 -19.43 -21.69 -13.64
C TYR A 362 -18.95 -20.59 -14.58
N PHE A 363 -19.84 -20.13 -15.47
CA PHE A 363 -19.60 -18.96 -16.29
C PHE A 363 -20.22 -17.73 -15.65
N SER A 364 -19.46 -16.64 -15.64
CA SER A 364 -20.02 -15.31 -15.49
C SER A 364 -19.74 -14.49 -16.74
N CYS A 365 -20.69 -13.65 -17.14
CA CYS A 365 -20.42 -12.65 -18.16
C CYS A 365 -21.01 -11.29 -17.79
N TYR A 366 -20.29 -10.25 -18.20
CA TYR A 366 -20.79 -8.90 -18.18
C TYR A 366 -21.17 -8.46 -19.59
N VAL A 367 -22.41 -8.01 -19.74
CA VAL A 367 -23.00 -7.51 -20.98
C VAL A 367 -23.27 -6.03 -20.82
N SER A 368 -22.39 -5.23 -21.41
CA SER A 368 -22.54 -3.78 -21.51
C SER A 368 -23.77 -3.40 -22.34
N GLU A 369 -24.13 -2.10 -22.34
CA GLU A 369 -25.26 -1.60 -23.12
C GLU A 369 -25.19 -2.07 -24.59
N ASN A 370 -26.24 -2.74 -25.04
CA ASN A 370 -26.29 -3.36 -26.36
C ASN A 370 -27.67 -3.24 -27.01
N GLN A 371 -27.71 -3.17 -28.34
CA GLN A 371 -28.98 -3.22 -29.08
C GLN A 371 -29.65 -4.61 -29.04
N ASN A 372 -28.90 -5.68 -28.77
CA ASN A 372 -29.39 -7.04 -28.64
C ASN A 372 -28.65 -7.82 -27.53
N PRO A 373 -28.86 -7.47 -26.25
CA PRO A 373 -28.19 -8.15 -25.13
C PRO A 373 -28.62 -9.62 -25.02
N MET A 374 -29.89 -9.95 -25.32
CA MET A 374 -30.39 -11.33 -25.25
C MET A 374 -29.69 -12.25 -26.26
N GLY A 375 -29.56 -11.81 -27.51
CA GLY A 375 -28.86 -12.59 -28.54
C GLY A 375 -27.38 -12.81 -28.21
N LEU A 376 -26.74 -11.81 -27.59
CA LEU A 376 -25.35 -11.91 -27.15
C LEU A 376 -25.19 -12.94 -26.03
N VAL A 377 -26.02 -12.85 -24.99
CA VAL A 377 -26.04 -13.79 -23.87
C VAL A 377 -26.33 -15.22 -24.35
N HIS A 378 -27.34 -15.36 -25.21
CA HIS A 378 -27.69 -16.64 -25.81
C HIS A 378 -26.51 -17.25 -26.58
N CYS A 379 -25.78 -16.43 -27.34
CA CYS A 379 -24.58 -16.89 -28.05
C CYS A 379 -23.47 -17.34 -27.11
N ILE A 380 -23.22 -16.60 -26.01
CA ILE A 380 -22.21 -16.96 -25.00
C ILE A 380 -22.54 -18.33 -24.42
N ILE A 381 -23.79 -18.54 -23.99
CA ILE A 381 -24.23 -19.82 -23.42
C ILE A 381 -24.10 -20.94 -24.46
N GLN A 382 -24.52 -20.72 -25.71
CA GLN A 382 -24.42 -21.75 -26.75
C GLN A 382 -22.97 -22.14 -27.12
N ASN A 383 -21.99 -21.25 -26.90
CA ASN A 383 -20.60 -21.47 -27.31
C ASN A 383 -19.66 -21.69 -26.11
N HIS A 384 -20.21 -21.90 -24.91
CA HIS A 384 -19.41 -21.90 -23.68
C HIS A 384 -18.29 -22.96 -23.65
N GLU A 385 -18.50 -24.12 -24.27
CA GLU A 385 -17.49 -25.19 -24.40
C GLU A 385 -16.25 -24.77 -25.20
N LYS A 386 -16.39 -23.78 -26.11
CA LYS A 386 -15.23 -23.24 -26.84
C LYS A 386 -14.35 -22.42 -25.90
N TYR A 387 -14.93 -21.75 -24.91
CA TYR A 387 -14.18 -20.94 -23.95
C TYR A 387 -13.43 -21.79 -22.92
N THR A 388 -13.90 -23.01 -22.64
CA THR A 388 -13.17 -23.96 -21.77
C THR A 388 -11.97 -24.59 -22.46
N THR A 389 -11.96 -24.65 -23.80
CA THR A 389 -10.92 -25.31 -24.61
C THR A 389 -9.86 -24.37 -25.16
N LEU A 390 -10.14 -23.06 -25.23
CA LEU A 390 -9.31 -22.08 -25.93
C LEU A 390 -8.02 -21.66 -25.21
N ASN A 391 -7.71 -22.12 -24.00
CA ASN A 391 -6.47 -21.67 -23.34
C ASN A 391 -5.87 -22.61 -22.26
N PRO A 392 -5.34 -23.79 -22.64
CA PRO A 392 -4.70 -24.71 -21.70
C PRO A 392 -3.45 -24.12 -21.03
N GLU A 393 -2.64 -23.34 -21.75
CA GLU A 393 -1.38 -22.77 -21.23
C GLU A 393 -1.62 -21.66 -20.18
N ASN A 394 -2.62 -20.79 -20.38
CA ASN A 394 -3.02 -19.85 -19.35
C ASN A 394 -3.83 -20.52 -18.23
N ALA A 395 -4.45 -21.68 -18.46
CA ALA A 395 -4.98 -22.46 -17.35
C ALA A 395 -3.81 -23.06 -16.52
N GLU A 396 -2.79 -23.63 -17.17
CA GLU A 396 -1.62 -24.28 -16.54
C GLU A 396 -0.72 -23.33 -15.74
N LEU A 397 -0.44 -22.12 -16.25
CA LEU A 397 0.30 -21.09 -15.49
C LEU A 397 -0.41 -20.68 -14.19
N PHE A 398 -1.74 -20.69 -14.19
CA PHE A 398 -2.58 -20.33 -13.04
C PHE A 398 -2.83 -21.50 -12.06
N LEU A 399 -2.57 -22.74 -12.49
CA LEU A 399 -2.78 -23.96 -11.70
C LEU A 399 -1.61 -24.30 -10.78
N ASN A 400 -0.42 -23.76 -11.04
CA ASN A 400 0.79 -24.09 -10.29
C ASN A 400 0.82 -23.46 -8.88
N ASP A 401 0.06 -22.39 -8.62
CA ASP A 401 0.00 -21.73 -7.30
C ASP A 401 -1.13 -22.25 -6.38
N ASN A 402 -1.93 -23.23 -6.82
CA ASN A 402 -3.05 -23.76 -6.02
C ASN A 402 -2.98 -25.29 -5.88
N PRO A 403 -2.66 -25.86 -4.69
CA PRO A 403 -2.24 -27.27 -4.57
C PRO A 403 -3.31 -28.35 -4.78
N LYS A 404 -4.51 -28.03 -5.27
CA LYS A 404 -5.61 -29.03 -5.40
C LYS A 404 -6.50 -28.79 -6.63
N GLY A 405 -6.12 -29.39 -7.76
CA GLY A 405 -7.06 -30.06 -8.66
C GLY A 405 -8.26 -29.29 -9.22
N THR A 406 -8.19 -27.97 -9.42
CA THR A 406 -9.34 -27.18 -9.93
C THR A 406 -9.78 -27.60 -11.35
N ASN A 407 -8.89 -28.21 -12.14
CA ASN A 407 -9.23 -28.85 -13.42
C ASN A 407 -10.16 -30.06 -13.29
N GLN A 408 -10.25 -30.67 -12.10
CA GLN A 408 -11.13 -31.79 -11.81
C GLN A 408 -12.52 -31.35 -11.33
N LEU A 409 -12.71 -30.06 -11.03
CA LEU A 409 -14.03 -29.56 -10.63
C LEU A 409 -14.98 -29.63 -11.83
N PRO A 410 -16.18 -30.20 -11.67
CA PRO A 410 -17.14 -30.28 -12.76
C PRO A 410 -17.57 -28.87 -13.18
N PHE A 411 -17.61 -28.63 -14.49
CA PHE A 411 -18.32 -27.47 -15.02
C PHE A 411 -19.81 -27.73 -14.86
N LYS A 412 -20.48 -26.87 -14.08
CA LYS A 412 -21.93 -26.85 -14.07
C LYS A 412 -22.38 -25.94 -15.20
N ASN A 413 -23.54 -26.25 -15.78
CA ASN A 413 -24.23 -25.38 -16.74
C ASN A 413 -24.82 -24.15 -16.02
N LYS A 414 -24.05 -23.55 -15.11
CA LYS A 414 -24.41 -22.40 -14.30
C LYS A 414 -23.82 -21.14 -14.95
N PHE A 415 -24.69 -20.18 -15.20
CA PHE A 415 -24.39 -18.91 -15.83
C PHE A 415 -24.90 -17.79 -14.94
N ILE A 416 -23.99 -16.91 -14.53
CA ILE A 416 -24.33 -15.68 -13.83
C ILE A 416 -24.14 -14.53 -14.80
N ILE A 417 -25.23 -13.90 -15.22
CA ILE A 417 -25.21 -12.85 -16.23
C ILE A 417 -25.47 -11.52 -15.55
N PHE A 418 -24.56 -10.61 -15.80
CA PHE A 418 -24.62 -9.22 -15.36
C PHE A 418 -24.89 -8.36 -16.60
N SER A 419 -26.03 -7.67 -16.69
CA SER A 419 -26.33 -6.79 -17.84
C SER A 419 -26.76 -5.37 -17.49
N CYS A 420 -26.24 -4.41 -18.26
CA CYS A 420 -26.69 -3.01 -18.25
C CYS A 420 -27.93 -2.76 -19.13
N SER A 421 -28.40 -3.76 -19.87
CA SER A 421 -29.59 -3.65 -20.72
C SER A 421 -30.62 -4.70 -20.30
N ASN A 422 -31.85 -4.25 -20.07
CA ASN A 422 -32.94 -5.17 -19.78
C ASN A 422 -33.24 -6.09 -20.98
N PHE A 423 -33.48 -7.36 -20.68
CA PHE A 423 -34.02 -8.34 -21.62
C PHE A 423 -34.89 -9.34 -20.85
N ASP A 424 -35.65 -10.15 -21.57
CA ASP A 424 -36.50 -11.16 -20.96
C ASP A 424 -35.64 -12.34 -20.45
N ALA A 425 -35.32 -12.30 -19.15
CA ALA A 425 -34.54 -13.35 -18.49
C ALA A 425 -35.30 -14.69 -18.43
N ASP A 426 -36.64 -14.67 -18.42
CA ASP A 426 -37.45 -15.89 -18.42
C ASP A 426 -37.47 -16.52 -19.81
N GLU A 427 -37.58 -15.71 -20.87
CA GLU A 427 -37.38 -16.17 -22.25
C GLU A 427 -36.00 -16.77 -22.43
N LEU A 428 -34.95 -16.12 -21.92
CA LEU A 428 -33.60 -16.67 -21.95
C LEU A 428 -33.54 -18.04 -21.27
N ARG A 429 -34.07 -18.18 -20.05
CA ARG A 429 -34.11 -19.46 -19.32
C ARG A 429 -34.86 -20.54 -20.09
N ASN A 430 -35.99 -20.19 -20.71
CA ASN A 430 -36.81 -21.13 -21.49
C ASN A 430 -36.13 -21.63 -22.77
N ASN A 431 -35.17 -20.86 -23.31
CA ASN A 431 -34.40 -21.23 -24.50
C ASN A 431 -33.27 -22.24 -24.23
N PHE A 432 -32.96 -22.53 -22.97
CA PHE A 432 -31.95 -23.51 -22.58
C PHE A 432 -32.56 -24.70 -21.84
N PRO A 433 -31.98 -25.90 -21.97
CA PRO A 433 -32.51 -27.08 -21.29
C PRO A 433 -32.42 -26.94 -19.76
N ASN A 434 -33.29 -27.67 -19.04
CA ASN A 434 -33.51 -27.54 -17.60
C ASN A 434 -32.27 -27.81 -16.71
N ASP A 435 -31.17 -28.29 -17.29
CA ASP A 435 -29.89 -28.49 -16.62
C ASP A 435 -29.04 -27.21 -16.53
N TYR A 436 -29.45 -26.12 -17.19
CA TYR A 436 -28.81 -24.81 -17.07
C TYR A 436 -29.38 -24.02 -15.89
N GLN A 437 -28.51 -23.58 -14.99
CA GLN A 437 -28.86 -22.59 -13.95
C GLN A 437 -28.47 -21.20 -14.46
N ILE A 438 -29.45 -20.36 -14.79
CA ILE A 438 -29.21 -19.04 -15.35
C ILE A 438 -29.74 -17.96 -14.39
N ASP A 439 -28.80 -17.31 -13.73
CA ASP A 439 -29.05 -16.19 -12.82
C ASP A 439 -28.73 -14.89 -13.54
N VAL A 440 -29.74 -14.06 -13.77
CA VAL A 440 -29.60 -12.77 -14.47
C VAL A 440 -29.82 -11.65 -13.48
N TYR A 441 -28.87 -10.73 -13.45
CA TYR A 441 -28.91 -9.52 -12.66
C TYR A 441 -28.87 -8.33 -13.63
N PHE A 442 -29.77 -7.36 -13.42
CA PHE A 442 -29.83 -6.13 -14.21
C PHE A 442 -29.32 -4.95 -13.40
N ASP A 443 -28.58 -4.06 -14.04
CA ASP A 443 -28.20 -2.78 -13.47
C ASP A 443 -29.41 -1.81 -13.48
N ASN A 444 -30.06 -1.66 -12.34
CA ASN A 444 -31.18 -0.73 -12.16
C ASN A 444 -30.74 0.71 -11.88
N SER A 445 -29.44 1.05 -11.96
CA SER A 445 -28.93 2.38 -11.62
C SER A 445 -29.35 3.50 -12.58
N GLN A 446 -30.13 3.18 -13.63
CA GLN A 446 -30.76 4.15 -14.53
C GLN A 446 -32.30 4.25 -14.41
N VAL A 447 -32.92 3.73 -13.34
CA VAL A 447 -34.36 3.96 -13.04
C VAL A 447 -34.56 5.06 -12.00
#